data_AF-A0A6I6EVF0-F1
#
_entry.id   AF-A0A6I6EVF0-F1
#
_cell.length_a   1.000
_cell.length_b   1.000
_cell.length_c   1.000
_cell.angle_alpha   90.00
_cell.angle_beta   90.00
_cell.angle_gamma   90.00
#
_symmetry.space_group_name_H-M   'P 1'
#
loop_
_entity.id
_entity.type
_entity.pdbx_description
1 polymer ?
#
loop_
_entity_poly.entity_id
_entity_poly.type
_entity_poly.pdbx_seq_one_letter_code
_entity_poly.pdbx_strand_id
1 'polypeptide(L)'
;MGYTRYDLKKKNKSNFIFVFLICGILVLAFISGSIISKLFIKDINKVDSNTTKVPQQIVQPILSKNFIAIQCGVFSSKDNAEKVKANLYSMGSPFIASEDGKNKVILGIYTESEVEKIIKKLKDNGIEFSKVSFKYDLNSPCDLQIVEIIDAQLQITGKLSDSKVKSVQTKQLKEWSVSLNAIDKNEKNYNILKELKEYIKNLPDEVSKDKLEEYNIHLYKKLKELKI
;
A
#
# COMPACT_ATOMS: atom_id res chain seq x y z
N MET A 1 65.76 -5.95 -23.58
CA MET A 1 64.72 -5.68 -22.58
C MET A 1 63.38 -5.57 -23.30
N GLY A 2 62.50 -6.54 -23.11
CA GLY A 2 61.16 -6.53 -23.71
C GLY A 2 60.19 -5.74 -22.82
N TYR A 3 59.44 -4.81 -23.41
CA TYR A 3 58.39 -4.07 -22.72
C TYR A 3 57.05 -4.76 -22.98
N THR A 4 56.39 -5.19 -21.92
CA THR A 4 55.01 -5.67 -21.93
C THR A 4 54.07 -4.48 -22.14
N ARG A 5 53.35 -4.45 -23.28
CA ARG A 5 52.23 -3.55 -23.47
C ARG A 5 51.00 -4.14 -22.80
N TYR A 6 50.48 -3.46 -21.78
CA TYR A 6 49.17 -3.76 -21.21
C TYR A 6 48.08 -3.33 -22.19
N ASP A 7 47.36 -4.31 -22.73
CA ASP A 7 46.13 -4.07 -23.48
C ASP A 7 44.96 -3.94 -22.49
N LEU A 8 44.64 -2.70 -22.11
CA LEU A 8 43.51 -2.41 -21.24
C LEU A 8 42.21 -2.46 -22.05
N LYS A 9 41.67 -3.67 -22.27
CA LYS A 9 40.29 -3.83 -22.75
C LYS A 9 39.32 -3.18 -21.75
N LYS A 10 38.85 -1.98 -22.07
CA LYS A 10 37.81 -1.26 -21.33
C LYS A 10 36.50 -2.05 -21.40
N LYS A 11 36.20 -2.80 -20.34
CA LYS A 11 34.90 -3.45 -20.16
C LYS A 11 33.88 -2.36 -19.85
N ASN A 12 32.99 -2.05 -20.80
CA ASN A 12 31.84 -1.16 -20.58
C ASN A 12 30.94 -1.78 -19.52
N LYS A 13 31.16 -1.44 -18.24
CA LYS A 13 30.23 -1.75 -17.16
C LYS A 13 29.03 -0.84 -17.36
N SER A 14 27.86 -1.42 -17.60
CA SER A 14 26.70 -0.66 -18.08
C SER A 14 26.30 0.41 -17.05
N ASN A 15 26.28 1.67 -17.51
CA ASN A 15 25.81 2.83 -16.73
C ASN A 15 24.36 2.67 -16.24
N PHE A 16 23.63 1.68 -16.78
CA PHE A 16 22.27 1.34 -16.44
C PHE A 16 22.09 0.92 -14.97
N ILE A 17 23.05 0.17 -14.40
CA ILE A 17 23.00 -0.25 -13.00
C ILE A 17 23.11 0.96 -12.06
N PHE A 18 23.92 1.95 -12.44
CA PHE A 18 24.12 3.17 -11.66
C PHE A 18 22.85 4.05 -11.65
N VAL A 19 22.16 4.14 -12.79
CA VAL A 19 20.87 4.85 -12.90
C VAL A 19 19.78 4.19 -12.06
N PHE A 20 19.70 2.85 -12.06
CA PHE A 20 18.75 2.13 -11.20
C PHE A 20 19.04 2.32 -9.70
N LEU A 21 20.32 2.36 -9.32
CA LEU A 21 20.74 2.59 -7.93
C LEU A 21 20.37 4.00 -7.46
N ILE A 22 20.59 5.01 -8.30
CA ILE A 22 20.21 6.42 -8.03
C ILE A 22 18.68 6.58 -7.95
N CYS A 23 17.93 5.97 -8.87
CA CYS A 23 16.46 5.96 -8.80
C CYS A 23 15.96 5.27 -7.52
N GLY A 24 16.60 4.18 -7.10
CA GLY A 24 16.32 3.52 -5.82
C GLY A 24 16.49 4.48 -4.65
N ILE A 25 17.64 5.14 -4.53
CA ILE A 25 17.95 6.07 -3.44
C ILE A 25 16.97 7.26 -3.38
N LEU A 26 16.57 7.80 -4.53
CA LEU A 26 15.57 8.89 -4.60
C LEU A 26 14.18 8.45 -4.11
N VAL A 27 13.78 7.21 -4.43
CA VAL A 27 12.52 6.64 -3.94
C VAL A 27 12.58 6.36 -2.44
N LEU A 28 13.73 5.91 -1.91
CA LEU A 28 13.94 5.71 -0.48
C LEU A 28 13.83 7.03 0.31
N ALA A 29 14.45 8.11 -0.18
CA ALA A 29 14.43 9.42 0.49
C ALA A 29 13.02 10.03 0.57
N PHE A 30 12.17 9.79 -0.43
CA PHE A 30 10.78 10.26 -0.44
C PHE A 30 9.92 9.56 0.64
N ILE A 31 10.10 8.25 0.84
CA ILE A 31 9.32 7.47 1.83
C ILE A 31 9.70 7.91 3.25
N SER A 32 10.99 8.03 3.55
CA SER A 32 11.46 8.49 4.86
C SER A 32 11.05 9.94 5.14
N GLY A 33 11.14 10.82 4.14
CA GLY A 33 10.78 12.24 4.29
C GLY A 33 9.28 12.47 4.55
N SER A 34 8.38 11.73 3.90
CA SER A 34 6.93 11.88 4.10
C SER A 34 6.41 11.36 5.44
N ILE A 35 7.08 10.38 6.06
CA ILE A 35 6.67 9.82 7.35
C ILE A 35 7.19 10.68 8.51
N ILE A 36 8.46 11.14 8.45
CA ILE A 36 9.08 11.97 9.49
C ILE A 36 8.51 13.39 9.54
N SER A 37 8.16 13.98 8.39
CA SER A 37 7.59 15.34 8.33
C SER A 37 6.21 15.47 9.00
N LYS A 38 5.39 14.40 9.00
CA LYS A 38 4.10 14.42 9.72
C LYS A 38 4.23 14.22 11.22
N LEU A 39 5.32 13.61 11.70
CA LEU A 39 5.60 13.39 13.12
C LEU A 39 6.20 14.63 13.80
N PHE A 40 7.03 15.43 13.12
CA PHE A 40 7.75 16.56 13.74
C PHE A 40 7.10 17.95 13.58
N ILE A 41 6.16 18.15 12.65
CA ILE A 41 5.60 19.50 12.36
C ILE A 41 4.41 19.86 13.27
N LYS A 42 3.91 18.94 14.11
CA LYS A 42 2.71 19.21 14.94
C LYS A 42 2.96 20.06 16.19
N ASP A 43 4.22 20.26 16.61
CA ASP A 43 4.53 20.93 17.89
C ASP A 43 5.24 22.30 17.81
N ILE A 44 5.46 22.88 16.63
CA ILE A 44 6.20 24.16 16.52
C ILE A 44 5.27 25.41 16.53
N ASN A 45 3.97 25.25 16.33
CA ASN A 45 3.04 26.39 16.32
C ASN A 45 2.03 26.34 17.48
N LYS A 46 2.52 26.52 18.72
CA LYS A 46 1.73 27.18 19.77
C LYS A 46 2.62 27.58 20.96
N VAL A 47 3.18 28.78 20.87
CA VAL A 47 3.45 29.58 22.06
C VAL A 47 2.47 30.73 22.00
N ASP A 48 1.43 30.68 22.85
CA ASP A 48 0.93 31.86 23.54
C ASP A 48 0.05 31.47 24.73
N SER A 49 0.10 32.34 25.73
CA SER A 49 -0.06 32.07 27.17
C SER A 49 -1.50 32.19 27.69
N ASN A 50 -1.77 31.49 28.81
CA ASN A 50 -2.88 31.62 29.78
C ASN A 50 -4.30 31.31 29.24
N THR A 51 -5.12 30.44 29.83
CA THR A 51 -5.79 30.61 31.14
C THR A 51 -6.62 29.34 31.48
N THR A 52 -6.75 29.03 32.77
CA THR A 52 -7.83 28.25 33.45
C THR A 52 -8.13 26.79 33.06
N LYS A 53 -7.94 25.90 34.04
CA LYS A 53 -8.26 24.47 34.02
C LYS A 53 -9.77 24.24 34.08
N VAL A 54 -10.36 23.82 32.97
CA VAL A 54 -11.62 23.08 32.90
C VAL A 54 -11.25 21.61 32.65
N PRO A 55 -11.82 20.61 33.36
CA PRO A 55 -11.57 19.22 33.01
C PRO A 55 -12.24 18.94 31.67
N GLN A 56 -11.50 19.14 30.58
CA GLN A 56 -11.88 18.65 29.28
C GLN A 56 -11.88 17.13 29.36
N GLN A 57 -13.05 16.51 29.21
CA GLN A 57 -13.08 15.17 28.62
C GLN A 57 -12.22 15.24 27.37
N ILE A 58 -11.11 14.50 27.39
CA ILE A 58 -10.26 14.33 26.22
C ILE A 58 -11.11 13.51 25.24
N VAL A 59 -11.93 14.20 24.45
CA VAL A 59 -12.43 13.65 23.20
C VAL A 59 -11.19 13.56 22.32
N GLN A 60 -10.49 12.42 22.40
CA GLN A 60 -9.45 12.11 21.43
C GLN A 60 -10.12 12.24 20.05
N PRO A 61 -9.52 12.95 19.08
CA PRO A 61 -10.07 12.98 17.75
C PRO A 61 -10.19 11.53 17.28
N ILE A 62 -11.41 11.07 17.01
CA ILE A 62 -11.64 9.76 16.38
C ILE A 62 -10.93 9.86 15.04
N LEU A 63 -9.76 9.21 14.96
CA LEU A 63 -9.03 9.16 13.71
C LEU A 63 -9.77 8.14 12.86
N SER A 64 -10.48 8.61 11.83
CA SER A 64 -11.14 7.71 10.89
C SER A 64 -10.27 7.51 9.66
N LYS A 65 -10.31 6.29 9.12
CA LYS A 65 -9.65 5.94 7.87
C LYS A 65 -10.65 5.27 6.95
N ASN A 66 -10.58 5.60 5.66
CA ASN A 66 -11.40 4.98 4.64
C ASN A 66 -10.54 4.44 3.50
N PHE A 67 -10.80 3.18 3.13
CA PHE A 67 -10.25 2.56 1.93
C PHE A 67 -11.39 2.20 0.98
N ILE A 68 -11.16 2.36 -0.32
CA ILE A 68 -12.21 2.16 -1.32
C ILE A 68 -11.72 1.15 -2.34
N ALA A 69 -12.39 0.00 -2.41
CA ALA A 69 -12.24 -0.92 -3.52
C ALA A 69 -13.22 -0.56 -4.63
N ILE A 70 -12.74 -0.54 -5.87
CA ILE A 70 -13.56 -0.27 -7.05
C ILE A 70 -13.92 -1.59 -7.72
N GLN A 71 -15.19 -1.98 -7.60
CA GLN A 71 -15.72 -3.22 -8.15
C GLN A 71 -16.37 -2.95 -9.51
N CYS A 72 -15.93 -3.67 -10.54
CA CYS A 72 -16.38 -3.54 -11.93
C CYS A 72 -17.29 -4.69 -12.38
N GLY A 73 -17.77 -5.52 -11.46
CA GLY A 73 -18.81 -6.51 -11.73
C GLY A 73 -18.81 -7.68 -10.74
N VAL A 74 -19.88 -8.46 -10.79
CA VAL A 74 -20.06 -9.70 -10.02
C VAL A 74 -20.64 -10.76 -10.93
N PHE A 75 -19.98 -11.91 -11.02
CA PHE A 75 -20.31 -12.94 -12.00
C PHE A 75 -20.41 -14.31 -11.35
N SER A 76 -21.45 -15.08 -11.68
CA SER A 76 -21.53 -16.49 -11.30
C SER A 76 -20.52 -17.34 -12.07
N SER A 77 -20.21 -16.97 -13.32
CA SER A 77 -19.20 -17.64 -14.16
C SER A 77 -17.82 -17.01 -13.98
N LYS A 78 -16.80 -17.84 -13.73
CA LYS A 78 -15.41 -17.40 -13.64
C LYS A 78 -14.89 -16.87 -14.98
N ASP A 79 -15.23 -17.53 -16.09
CA ASP A 79 -14.79 -17.12 -17.43
C ASP A 79 -15.30 -15.72 -17.80
N ASN A 80 -16.54 -15.38 -17.41
CA ASN A 80 -17.08 -14.04 -17.62
C ASN A 80 -16.34 -12.99 -16.76
N ALA A 81 -16.00 -13.34 -15.51
CA ALA A 81 -15.19 -12.47 -14.65
C ALA A 81 -13.79 -12.23 -15.25
N GLU A 82 -13.13 -13.27 -15.78
CA GLU A 82 -11.81 -13.16 -16.41
C GLU A 82 -11.84 -12.26 -17.66
N LYS A 83 -12.88 -12.36 -18.50
CA LYS A 83 -13.06 -11.47 -19.66
C LYS A 83 -13.15 -10.01 -19.25
N VAL A 84 -13.93 -9.72 -18.21
CA VAL A 84 -14.04 -8.35 -17.70
C VAL A 84 -12.73 -7.89 -17.06
N LYS A 85 -12.07 -8.75 -16.26
CA LYS A 85 -10.74 -8.45 -15.69
C LYS A 85 -9.73 -8.07 -16.78
N ALA A 86 -9.66 -8.82 -17.87
CA ALA A 86 -8.74 -8.57 -18.98
C ALA A 86 -8.89 -7.18 -19.60
N ASN A 87 -10.12 -6.69 -19.72
CA ASN A 87 -10.40 -5.36 -20.27
C ASN A 87 -10.02 -4.20 -19.32
N LEU A 88 -9.72 -4.51 -18.05
CA LEU A 88 -9.43 -3.50 -17.02
C LEU A 88 -7.94 -3.20 -16.82
N TYR A 89 -7.02 -3.99 -17.40
CA TYR A 89 -5.56 -3.82 -17.22
C TYR A 89 -5.02 -2.48 -17.74
N SER A 90 -5.70 -1.83 -18.68
CA SER A 90 -5.34 -0.46 -19.13
C SER A 90 -5.66 0.62 -18.09
N MET A 91 -6.53 0.31 -17.12
CA MET A 91 -7.02 1.25 -16.13
C MET A 91 -6.41 1.08 -14.74
N GLY A 92 -5.99 -0.13 -14.41
CA GLY A 92 -5.39 -0.46 -13.13
C GLY A 92 -4.85 -1.87 -13.10
N SER A 93 -4.87 -2.47 -11.92
CA SER A 93 -4.30 -3.79 -11.65
C SER A 93 -5.41 -4.72 -11.14
N PRO A 94 -6.36 -5.08 -12.03
CA PRO A 94 -7.59 -5.74 -11.65
C PRO A 94 -7.32 -7.17 -11.16
N PHE A 95 -8.18 -7.65 -10.26
CA PHE A 95 -8.12 -8.98 -9.68
C PHE A 95 -9.54 -9.53 -9.48
N ILE A 96 -9.65 -10.84 -9.27
CA ILE A 96 -10.92 -11.50 -8.94
C ILE A 96 -10.90 -11.95 -7.49
N ALA A 97 -11.92 -11.54 -6.73
CA ALA A 97 -12.21 -12.07 -5.40
C ALA A 97 -13.42 -13.00 -5.49
N SER A 98 -13.21 -14.30 -5.24
CA SER A 98 -14.30 -15.31 -5.24
C SER A 98 -14.88 -15.45 -3.84
N GLU A 99 -16.18 -15.19 -3.69
CA GLU A 99 -16.91 -15.18 -2.42
C GLU A 99 -18.34 -15.66 -2.63
N ASP A 100 -18.83 -16.56 -1.77
CA ASP A 100 -20.22 -17.05 -1.80
C ASP A 100 -20.65 -17.59 -3.17
N GLY A 101 -19.75 -18.30 -3.86
CA GLY A 101 -19.98 -18.83 -5.22
C GLY A 101 -20.01 -17.77 -6.33
N LYS A 102 -19.69 -16.51 -6.03
CA LYS A 102 -19.63 -15.41 -6.99
C LYS A 102 -18.20 -14.92 -7.19
N ASN A 103 -17.91 -14.40 -8.37
CA ASN A 103 -16.61 -13.86 -8.76
C ASN A 103 -16.74 -12.34 -8.90
N LYS A 104 -16.19 -11.59 -7.95
CA LYS A 104 -16.18 -10.13 -7.96
C LYS A 104 -14.94 -9.65 -8.70
N VAL A 105 -15.13 -8.88 -9.76
CA VAL A 105 -14.03 -8.24 -10.49
C VAL A 105 -13.76 -6.90 -9.85
N ILE A 106 -12.56 -6.70 -9.33
CA ILE A 106 -12.16 -5.50 -8.60
C ILE A 106 -10.97 -4.89 -9.33
N LEU A 107 -11.04 -3.61 -9.67
CA LEU A 107 -9.98 -2.89 -10.36
C LEU A 107 -8.75 -2.65 -9.48
N GLY A 108 -8.98 -2.41 -8.19
CA GLY A 108 -7.96 -2.05 -7.23
C GLY A 108 -8.57 -1.53 -5.93
N ILE A 109 -7.70 -1.33 -4.95
CA ILE A 109 -8.02 -0.76 -3.64
C ILE A 109 -7.25 0.56 -3.54
N TYR A 110 -7.93 1.62 -3.12
CA TYR A 110 -7.40 2.97 -3.17
C TYR A 110 -7.66 3.71 -1.87
N THR A 111 -6.78 4.66 -1.58
CA THR A 111 -7.06 5.68 -0.57
C THR A 111 -8.02 6.74 -1.13
N GLU A 112 -8.64 7.53 -0.26
CA GLU A 112 -9.55 8.61 -0.68
C GLU A 112 -8.87 9.63 -1.61
N SER A 113 -7.59 9.91 -1.40
CA SER A 113 -6.81 10.83 -2.25
C SER A 113 -6.55 10.30 -3.67
N GLU A 114 -6.65 8.99 -3.88
CA GLU A 114 -6.34 8.35 -5.16
C GLU A 114 -7.61 8.01 -5.96
N VAL A 115 -8.71 7.72 -5.26
CA VAL A 115 -9.90 7.12 -5.86
C VAL A 115 -10.57 8.00 -6.91
N GLU A 116 -10.54 9.33 -6.76
CA GLU A 116 -11.22 10.25 -7.68
C GLU A 116 -10.63 10.20 -9.08
N LYS A 117 -9.30 10.10 -9.18
CA LYS A 117 -8.59 9.98 -10.46
C LYS A 117 -8.98 8.70 -11.18
N ILE A 118 -9.10 7.60 -10.43
CA ILE A 118 -9.49 6.29 -10.96
C ILE A 118 -10.95 6.30 -11.41
N ILE A 119 -11.85 6.87 -10.62
CA ILE A 119 -13.27 7.02 -10.96
C ILE A 119 -13.43 7.81 -12.26
N LYS A 120 -12.72 8.94 -12.38
CA LYS A 120 -12.75 9.74 -13.60
C LYS A 120 -12.29 8.91 -14.80
N LYS A 121 -11.16 8.21 -14.70
CA LYS A 121 -10.65 7.33 -15.75
C LYS A 121 -11.67 6.27 -16.19
N LEU A 122 -12.39 5.66 -15.25
CA LEU A 122 -13.43 4.67 -15.57
C LEU A 122 -14.62 5.30 -16.31
N LYS A 123 -15.11 6.45 -15.82
CA LYS A 123 -16.22 7.18 -16.45
C LYS A 123 -15.87 7.62 -17.87
N ASP A 124 -14.68 8.17 -18.06
CA ASP A 124 -14.18 8.62 -19.37
C ASP A 124 -14.08 7.46 -20.38
N ASN A 125 -13.94 6.21 -19.91
CA ASN A 125 -13.91 4.99 -20.73
C ASN A 125 -15.27 4.26 -20.76
N GLY A 126 -16.34 4.86 -20.24
CA GLY A 126 -17.68 4.26 -20.25
C GLY A 126 -17.81 2.99 -19.42
N ILE A 127 -16.96 2.81 -18.40
CA ILE A 127 -16.96 1.60 -17.57
C ILE A 127 -17.82 1.79 -16.33
N GLU A 128 -18.76 0.87 -16.16
CA GLU A 128 -19.58 0.78 -14.96
C GLU A 128 -18.76 0.26 -13.77
N PHE A 129 -18.98 0.86 -12.61
CA PHE A 129 -18.33 0.45 -11.37
C PHE A 129 -19.20 0.77 -10.15
N SER A 130 -18.88 0.09 -9.05
CA SER A 130 -19.42 0.34 -7.72
C SER A 130 -18.28 0.52 -6.72
N LYS A 131 -18.52 1.30 -5.66
CA LYS A 131 -17.53 1.52 -4.60
C LYS A 131 -17.86 0.62 -3.42
N VAL A 132 -16.88 -0.15 -2.96
CA VAL A 132 -16.92 -0.86 -1.68
C VAL A 132 -16.07 -0.05 -0.70
N SER A 133 -16.73 0.60 0.27
CA SER A 133 -16.04 1.47 1.24
C SER A 133 -15.77 0.70 2.53
N PHE A 134 -14.52 0.76 2.99
CA PHE A 134 -14.03 0.21 4.23
C PHE A 134 -13.70 1.37 5.16
N LYS A 135 -14.67 1.73 6.01
CA LYS A 135 -14.54 2.84 6.96
C LYS A 135 -14.22 2.29 8.34
N TYR A 136 -13.16 2.79 8.94
CA TYR A 136 -12.67 2.34 10.25
C TYR A 136 -12.50 3.53 11.18
N ASP A 137 -13.11 3.44 12.36
CA ASP A 137 -12.91 4.39 13.45
C ASP A 137 -11.80 3.87 14.37
N LEU A 138 -10.63 4.51 14.35
CA LEU A 138 -9.44 3.99 14.98
C LEU A 138 -9.44 4.35 16.47
N ASN A 139 -9.79 3.36 17.29
CA ASN A 139 -10.04 3.53 18.71
C ASN A 139 -8.95 2.91 19.60
N SER A 140 -8.00 2.17 19.01
CA SER A 140 -6.91 1.50 19.72
C SER A 140 -5.56 1.66 19.02
N PRO A 141 -4.43 1.53 19.75
CA PRO A 141 -3.11 1.39 19.15
C PRO A 141 -2.99 0.21 18.18
N CYS A 142 -3.78 -0.85 18.39
CA CYS A 142 -3.85 -2.00 17.48
C CYS A 142 -4.43 -1.57 16.11
N ASP A 143 -5.55 -0.86 16.12
CA ASP A 143 -6.22 -0.40 14.91
C ASP A 143 -5.35 0.59 14.11
N LEU A 144 -4.65 1.48 14.83
CA LEU A 144 -3.69 2.41 14.23
C LEU A 144 -2.58 1.66 13.49
N GLN A 145 -1.93 0.67 14.13
CA GLN A 145 -0.87 -0.11 13.47
C GLN A 145 -1.40 -0.92 12.27
N ILE A 146 -2.60 -1.48 12.36
CA ILE A 146 -3.22 -2.20 11.25
C ILE A 146 -3.40 -1.27 10.04
N VAL A 147 -3.95 -0.08 10.26
CA VAL A 147 -4.16 0.90 9.18
C VAL A 147 -2.84 1.38 8.59
N GLU A 148 -1.82 1.64 9.41
CA GLU A 148 -0.48 2.02 8.92
C GLU A 148 0.15 0.94 8.05
N ILE A 149 0.00 -0.34 8.45
CA ILE A 149 0.48 -1.48 7.66
C ILE A 149 -0.28 -1.57 6.32
N ILE A 150 -1.60 -1.42 6.34
CA ILE A 150 -2.43 -1.43 5.12
C ILE A 150 -2.04 -0.27 4.19
N ASP A 151 -1.83 0.93 4.71
CA ASP A 151 -1.36 2.09 3.94
C ASP A 151 0.01 1.81 3.30
N ALA A 152 0.94 1.22 4.04
CA ALA A 152 2.26 0.86 3.52
C ALA A 152 2.17 -0.19 2.41
N GLN A 153 1.28 -1.18 2.56
CA GLN A 153 1.00 -2.17 1.50
C GLN A 153 0.37 -1.51 0.27
N LEU A 154 -0.57 -0.57 0.44
CA LEU A 154 -1.15 0.18 -0.68
C LEU A 154 -0.13 1.02 -1.44
N GLN A 155 0.88 1.57 -0.76
CA GLN A 155 1.98 2.26 -1.43
C GLN A 155 2.79 1.31 -2.33
N ILE A 156 2.98 0.05 -1.92
CA ILE A 156 3.63 -0.97 -2.75
C ILE A 156 2.78 -1.29 -3.96
N THR A 157 1.48 -1.58 -3.77
CA THR A 157 0.59 -1.94 -4.89
C THR A 157 0.39 -0.77 -5.84
N GLY A 158 0.32 0.46 -5.33
CA GLY A 158 0.31 1.70 -6.11
C GLY A 158 1.56 1.86 -6.96
N LYS A 159 2.75 1.65 -6.38
CA LYS A 159 4.03 1.69 -7.13
C LYS A 159 4.11 0.60 -8.20
N LEU A 160 3.79 -0.64 -7.85
CA LEU A 160 3.78 -1.76 -8.80
C LEU A 160 2.78 -1.56 -9.94
N SER A 161 1.71 -0.80 -9.70
CA SER A 161 0.72 -0.48 -10.75
C SER A 161 1.27 0.45 -11.83
N ASP A 162 2.33 1.23 -11.56
CA ASP A 162 2.98 2.04 -12.60
C ASP A 162 3.59 1.12 -13.68
N SER A 163 3.21 1.37 -14.94
CA SER A 163 3.74 0.69 -16.14
C SER A 163 5.26 0.57 -16.22
N LYS A 164 6.01 1.52 -15.64
CA LYS A 164 7.48 1.57 -15.68
C LYS A 164 8.14 0.78 -14.55
N VAL A 165 7.38 0.44 -13.51
CA VAL A 165 7.89 -0.29 -12.34
C VAL A 165 7.72 -1.79 -12.58
N LYS A 166 8.84 -2.52 -12.53
CA LYS A 166 8.86 -3.99 -12.65
C LYS A 166 8.75 -4.67 -11.28
N SER A 167 9.26 -4.00 -10.26
CA SER A 167 9.42 -4.56 -8.93
C SER A 167 9.64 -3.45 -7.89
N VAL A 168 9.38 -3.77 -6.62
CA VAL A 168 9.56 -2.88 -5.47
C VAL A 168 10.35 -3.60 -4.39
N GLN A 169 11.39 -2.95 -3.88
CA GLN A 169 12.16 -3.43 -2.74
C GLN A 169 11.33 -3.34 -1.46
N THR A 170 11.30 -4.40 -0.66
CA THR A 170 10.46 -4.52 0.55
C THR A 170 11.28 -4.72 1.83
N LYS A 171 12.60 -4.85 1.74
CA LYS A 171 13.48 -5.05 2.89
C LYS A 171 13.21 -4.04 4.02
N GLN A 172 13.06 -2.76 3.68
CA GLN A 172 12.74 -1.72 4.67
C GLN A 172 11.34 -1.86 5.26
N LEU A 173 10.35 -2.31 4.47
CA LEU A 173 9.00 -2.57 4.99
C LEU A 173 9.06 -3.68 6.04
N LYS A 174 9.84 -4.74 5.77
CA LYS A 174 10.06 -5.87 6.69
C LYS A 174 10.70 -5.41 8.00
N GLU A 175 11.76 -4.62 7.91
CA GLU A 175 12.46 -4.06 9.07
C GLU A 175 11.53 -3.14 9.87
N TRP A 176 10.81 -2.25 9.19
CA TRP A 176 9.84 -1.35 9.82
C TRP A 176 8.72 -2.11 10.53
N SER A 177 8.11 -3.12 9.90
CA SER A 177 6.98 -3.85 10.51
C SER A 177 7.37 -4.58 11.79
N VAL A 178 8.63 -5.02 11.89
CA VAL A 178 9.19 -5.66 13.10
C VAL A 178 9.51 -4.63 14.18
N SER A 179 9.88 -3.40 13.79
CA SER A 179 10.18 -2.32 14.72
C SER A 179 8.96 -1.69 15.40
N LEU A 180 7.74 -1.99 14.93
CA LEU A 180 6.50 -1.47 15.51
C LEU A 180 6.30 -1.95 16.95
N ASN A 181 5.79 -1.06 17.79
CA ASN A 181 5.55 -1.33 19.21
C ASN A 181 4.72 -2.60 19.44
N ALA A 182 5.04 -3.31 20.52
CA ALA A 182 4.24 -4.44 20.98
C ALA A 182 2.81 -3.97 21.33
N ILE A 183 1.82 -4.79 20.98
CA ILE A 183 0.40 -4.54 21.22
C ILE A 183 -0.11 -5.64 22.17
N ASP A 184 -1.08 -5.29 23.03
CA ASP A 184 -1.73 -6.26 23.91
C ASP A 184 -2.42 -7.36 23.08
N LYS A 185 -2.18 -8.62 23.45
CA LYS A 185 -2.76 -9.79 22.78
C LYS A 185 -4.27 -9.89 22.94
N ASN A 186 -4.84 -9.18 23.92
CA ASN A 186 -6.28 -9.14 24.18
C ASN A 186 -7.01 -8.11 23.31
N GLU A 187 -6.29 -7.28 22.54
CA GLU A 187 -6.89 -6.34 21.59
C GLU A 187 -7.73 -7.09 20.55
N LYS A 188 -8.93 -6.55 20.26
CA LYS A 188 -9.94 -7.19 19.39
C LYS A 188 -9.37 -7.64 18.04
N ASN A 189 -8.51 -6.82 17.44
CA ASN A 189 -7.93 -7.03 16.13
C ASN A 189 -6.48 -7.55 16.17
N TYR A 190 -5.98 -7.99 17.34
CA TYR A 190 -4.60 -8.46 17.50
C TYR A 190 -4.22 -9.57 16.50
N ASN A 191 -5.10 -10.53 16.26
CA ASN A 191 -4.84 -11.62 15.31
C ASN A 191 -4.66 -11.11 13.88
N ILE A 192 -5.42 -10.09 13.47
CA ILE A 192 -5.29 -9.48 12.14
C ILE A 192 -3.95 -8.74 12.03
N LEU A 193 -3.58 -7.98 13.07
CA LEU A 193 -2.28 -7.31 13.14
C LEU A 193 -1.12 -8.33 13.04
N LYS A 194 -1.22 -9.44 13.77
CA LYS A 194 -0.24 -10.51 13.75
C LYS A 194 -0.10 -11.10 12.36
N GLU A 195 -1.21 -11.44 11.71
CA GLU A 195 -1.21 -12.01 10.35
C GLU A 195 -0.64 -11.04 9.31
N LEU A 196 -0.95 -9.74 9.42
CA LEU A 196 -0.38 -8.71 8.55
C LEU A 196 1.14 -8.56 8.74
N LYS A 197 1.61 -8.56 10.00
CA LYS A 197 3.05 -8.52 10.32
C LYS A 197 3.77 -9.77 9.81
N GLU A 198 3.17 -10.95 9.97
CA GLU A 198 3.71 -12.21 9.45
C GLU A 198 3.76 -12.23 7.93
N TYR A 199 2.71 -11.73 7.26
CA TYR A 199 2.69 -11.59 5.81
C TYR A 199 3.85 -10.69 5.33
N ILE A 200 4.01 -9.50 5.93
CA ILE A 200 5.12 -8.59 5.59
C ILE A 200 6.47 -9.26 5.81
N LYS A 201 6.68 -9.88 6.98
CA LYS A 201 7.95 -10.55 7.32
C LYS A 201 8.34 -11.62 6.28
N ASN A 202 7.35 -12.32 5.72
CA ASN A 202 7.55 -13.39 4.75
C ASN A 202 7.65 -12.89 3.30
N LEU A 203 7.54 -11.58 3.04
CA LEU A 203 7.75 -11.06 1.69
C LEU A 203 9.20 -11.31 1.24
N PRO A 204 9.42 -11.61 -0.05
CA PRO A 204 10.76 -11.58 -0.63
C PRO A 204 11.32 -10.17 -0.53
N ASP A 205 12.64 -10.01 -0.51
CA ASP A 205 13.29 -8.69 -0.39
C ASP A 205 12.95 -7.73 -1.54
N GLU A 206 12.47 -8.29 -2.65
CA GLU A 206 11.92 -7.59 -3.80
C GLU A 206 10.66 -8.30 -4.29
N VAL A 207 9.60 -7.52 -4.50
CA VAL A 207 8.31 -8.00 -5.01
C VAL A 207 8.16 -7.55 -6.45
N SER A 208 7.91 -8.51 -7.34
CA SER A 208 7.70 -8.26 -8.76
C SER A 208 6.23 -8.02 -9.10
N LYS A 209 5.99 -7.36 -10.24
CA LYS A 209 4.66 -6.95 -10.69
C LYS A 209 3.71 -8.12 -10.96
N ASP A 210 4.22 -9.29 -11.35
CA ASP A 210 3.41 -10.51 -11.55
C ASP A 210 2.74 -10.99 -10.26
N LYS A 211 3.23 -10.56 -9.08
CA LYS A 211 2.62 -10.86 -7.78
C LYS A 211 1.54 -9.87 -7.36
N LEU A 212 1.32 -8.80 -8.11
CA LEU A 212 0.40 -7.72 -7.72
C LEU A 212 -1.04 -8.20 -7.52
N GLU A 213 -1.52 -9.13 -8.35
CA GLU A 213 -2.86 -9.71 -8.21
C GLU A 213 -3.02 -10.45 -6.86
N GLU A 214 -2.05 -11.29 -6.50
CA GLU A 214 -2.02 -12.01 -5.21
C GLU A 214 -2.04 -11.05 -4.01
N TYR A 215 -1.29 -9.95 -4.10
CA TYR A 215 -1.19 -8.94 -3.05
C TYR A 215 -2.50 -8.19 -2.87
N ASN A 216 -3.14 -7.79 -3.98
CA ASN A 216 -4.43 -7.13 -3.94
C ASN A 216 -5.53 -8.05 -3.39
N ILE A 217 -5.52 -9.34 -3.73
CA ILE A 217 -6.45 -10.33 -3.17
C ILE A 217 -6.25 -10.45 -1.65
N HIS A 218 -5.00 -10.58 -1.19
CA HIS A 218 -4.68 -10.66 0.23
C HIS A 218 -5.17 -9.41 0.98
N LEU A 219 -4.86 -8.22 0.46
CA LEU A 219 -5.23 -6.95 1.06
C LEU A 219 -6.76 -6.78 1.14
N TYR A 220 -7.48 -7.11 0.06
CA TYR A 220 -8.94 -7.08 0.03
C TYR A 220 -9.56 -7.98 1.10
N LYS A 221 -9.03 -9.21 1.23
CA LYS A 221 -9.48 -10.17 2.24
C LYS A 221 -9.26 -9.63 3.65
N LYS A 222 -8.09 -9.05 3.94
CA LYS A 222 -7.79 -8.47 5.26
C LYS A 222 -8.68 -7.28 5.61
N LEU A 223 -8.96 -6.40 4.64
CA LEU A 223 -9.93 -5.31 4.84
C LEU A 223 -11.34 -5.83 5.17
N LYS A 224 -11.78 -6.91 4.53
CA LYS A 224 -13.08 -7.52 4.85
C LYS A 224 -13.13 -8.22 6.20
N GLU A 225 -12.02 -8.80 6.64
CA GLU A 225 -11.91 -9.47 7.95
C GLU A 225 -11.81 -8.49 9.11
N LEU A 226 -11.33 -7.27 8.85
CA LEU A 226 -11.11 -6.24 9.86
C LEU A 226 -12.44 -5.75 10.46
N LYS A 227 -12.60 -6.01 11.76
CA LYS A 227 -13.78 -5.64 12.55
C LYS A 227 -13.42 -4.46 13.45
N ILE A 228 -13.26 -3.28 12.86
CA ILE A 228 -13.12 -2.04 13.62
C ILE A 228 -14.51 -1.44 13.77
#